data_AF-A0A2Z2L7W4-F1
#
_entry.id   AF-A0A2Z2L7W4-F1
#
_cell.length_a   1.000
_cell.length_b   1.000
_cell.length_c   1.000
_cell.angle_alpha   90.00
_cell.angle_beta   90.00
_cell.angle_gamma   90.00
#
_symmetry.space_group_name_H-M   'P 1'
#
loop_
_entity.id
_entity.type
_entity.pdbx_description
1 polymer ?
#
loop_
_entity_poly.entity_id
_entity_poly.type
_entity_poly.pdbx_seq_one_letter_code
_entity_poly.pdbx_strand_id
1 'polypeptide(L)'
;MCDMRLPMGTFMRLAALQFFFILCCASAAHAVDDGKYLNHVNTRVDVGSVSGNVVHAAVTFDVESGWHICAKEPGDTGMPTVFSFESEEVKEYTVHWPKHSEIVDKAADKTLKSNVYSGTVVFPMKLEVAEDVRHVKLNVSFAACGPSCVPQSRVLTINVPEQGFENSAVLDLIDEWKDR
;
A
#
# COMPACT_ATOMS: atom_id res chain seq x y z
N MET A 1 -76.65 -15.47 21.37
CA MET A 1 -76.97 -16.91 21.16
C MET A 1 -77.66 -17.06 19.81
N CYS A 2 -77.41 -18.19 19.12
CA CYS A 2 -77.71 -18.52 17.71
C CYS A 2 -76.76 -17.83 16.73
N ASP A 3 -75.54 -18.34 16.49
CA ASP A 3 -75.20 -19.61 15.81
C ASP A 3 -75.73 -19.62 14.36
N MET A 4 -74.81 -19.77 13.39
CA MET A 4 -74.90 -20.77 12.32
C MET A 4 -74.04 -20.43 11.08
N ARG A 5 -72.99 -21.25 10.91
CA ARG A 5 -72.48 -21.88 9.68
C ARG A 5 -72.43 -21.12 8.34
N LEU A 6 -71.21 -21.18 7.76
CA LEU A 6 -70.85 -21.05 6.35
C LEU A 6 -71.80 -21.80 5.39
N PRO A 7 -71.87 -21.36 4.12
CA PRO A 7 -71.43 -22.29 3.07
C PRO A 7 -70.63 -21.65 1.91
N MET A 8 -69.58 -22.37 1.53
CA MET A 8 -69.22 -22.81 0.19
C MET A 8 -69.91 -22.12 -1.02
N GLY A 9 -69.12 -21.53 -1.92
CA GLY A 9 -69.62 -21.01 -3.19
C GLY A 9 -68.53 -20.55 -4.15
N THR A 10 -67.99 -21.50 -4.90
CA THR A 10 -67.12 -21.41 -6.08
C THR A 10 -67.38 -20.20 -6.99
N PHE A 11 -66.35 -19.41 -7.29
CA PHE A 11 -66.30 -18.62 -8.53
C PHE A 11 -64.91 -18.71 -9.18
N MET A 12 -64.86 -19.61 -10.15
CA MET A 12 -63.88 -19.68 -11.23
C MET A 12 -63.96 -18.39 -12.06
N ARG A 13 -62.82 -17.71 -12.32
CA ARG A 13 -62.55 -16.97 -13.57
C ARG A 13 -61.10 -16.46 -13.67
N LEU A 14 -60.53 -16.77 -14.84
CA LEU A 14 -59.28 -16.34 -15.45
C LEU A 14 -58.81 -14.92 -15.13
N ALA A 15 -57.51 -14.74 -14.86
CA ALA A 15 -56.74 -13.61 -15.40
C ALA A 15 -55.24 -13.96 -15.45
N ALA A 16 -54.64 -13.69 -16.60
CA ALA A 16 -53.26 -13.97 -16.96
C ALA A 16 -52.24 -13.03 -16.28
N LEU A 17 -50.95 -13.33 -16.50
CA LEU A 17 -49.76 -12.51 -16.24
C LEU A 17 -49.33 -12.37 -14.76
N GLN A 18 -48.32 -13.15 -14.37
CA GLN A 18 -47.26 -12.62 -13.52
C GLN A 18 -45.92 -12.78 -14.23
N PHE A 19 -45.65 -11.79 -15.07
CA PHE A 19 -44.39 -11.59 -15.75
C PHE A 19 -43.36 -11.08 -14.72
N PHE A 20 -42.39 -11.93 -14.42
CA PHE A 20 -41.00 -11.62 -14.10
C PHE A 20 -40.66 -10.12 -13.99
N PHE A 21 -40.52 -9.60 -12.77
CA PHE A 21 -39.84 -8.33 -12.52
C PHE A 21 -38.86 -8.52 -11.35
N ILE A 22 -37.88 -9.39 -11.56
CA ILE A 22 -36.62 -9.35 -10.82
C ILE A 22 -35.93 -8.08 -11.33
N LEU A 23 -36.15 -6.96 -10.63
CA LEU A 23 -35.39 -5.74 -10.82
C LEU A 23 -33.98 -6.02 -10.29
N CYS A 24 -33.17 -6.61 -11.16
CA CYS A 24 -31.74 -6.72 -10.99
C CYS A 24 -31.20 -5.29 -11.03
N CYS A 25 -30.99 -4.69 -9.85
CA CYS A 25 -30.15 -3.51 -9.72
C CYS A 25 -28.74 -3.95 -10.10
N ALA A 26 -28.46 -3.98 -11.40
CA ALA A 26 -27.11 -4.00 -11.93
C ALA A 26 -26.50 -2.65 -11.57
N SER A 27 -25.93 -2.55 -10.37
CA SER A 27 -24.96 -1.50 -10.06
C SER A 27 -23.81 -1.71 -11.03
N ALA A 28 -23.78 -0.93 -12.11
CA ALA A 28 -22.57 -0.76 -12.88
C ALA A 28 -21.56 -0.10 -11.95
N ALA A 29 -20.69 -0.90 -11.33
CA ALA A 29 -19.50 -0.39 -10.69
C ALA A 29 -18.65 0.22 -11.82
N HIS A 30 -18.67 1.54 -11.94
CA HIS A 30 -17.75 2.23 -12.81
C HIS A 30 -16.35 1.99 -12.24
N ALA A 31 -15.54 1.19 -12.94
CA ALA A 31 -14.11 1.13 -12.66
C ALA A 31 -13.56 2.54 -12.84
N VAL A 32 -13.06 3.14 -11.76
CA VAL A 32 -12.28 4.38 -11.85
C VAL A 32 -11.03 4.02 -12.64
N ASP A 33 -10.75 4.77 -13.71
CA ASP A 33 -9.52 4.62 -14.49
C ASP A 33 -8.35 5.18 -13.65
N ASP A 34 -7.87 4.34 -12.72
CA ASP A 34 -6.77 4.67 -11.82
C ASP A 34 -5.43 4.80 -12.56
N GLY A 35 -5.37 4.38 -13.83
CA GLY A 35 -4.16 4.41 -14.68
C GLY A 35 -3.44 5.75 -14.71
N LYS A 36 -4.19 6.85 -14.63
CA LYS A 36 -3.64 8.21 -14.65
C LYS A 36 -2.78 8.54 -13.42
N TYR A 37 -3.05 7.93 -12.27
CA TYR A 37 -2.39 8.26 -11.00
C TYR A 37 -1.43 7.16 -10.49
N LEU A 38 -1.26 6.08 -11.24
CA LEU A 38 -0.52 4.89 -10.78
C LEU A 38 1.02 5.02 -10.84
N ASN A 39 1.57 6.09 -11.42
CA ASN A 39 3.00 6.16 -11.79
C ASN A 39 3.79 7.37 -11.24
N HIS A 40 3.29 8.06 -10.21
CA HIS A 40 3.96 9.24 -9.64
C HIS A 40 5.05 8.91 -8.61
N VAL A 41 5.23 7.64 -8.28
CA VAL A 41 6.24 7.14 -7.35
C VAL A 41 6.91 5.94 -7.98
N ASN A 42 8.19 6.08 -8.32
CA ASN A 42 9.01 4.95 -8.74
C ASN A 42 9.74 4.37 -7.53
N THR A 43 9.84 3.05 -7.46
CA THR A 43 10.52 2.36 -6.36
C THR A 43 11.57 1.39 -6.88
N ARG A 44 12.71 1.33 -6.21
CA ARG A 44 13.78 0.38 -6.49
C ARG A 44 14.46 -0.07 -5.21
N VAL A 45 15.15 -1.21 -5.28
CA VAL A 45 15.98 -1.71 -4.20
C VAL A 45 17.35 -2.10 -4.74
N ASP A 46 18.39 -1.69 -4.03
CA ASP A 46 19.77 -1.97 -4.37
C ASP A 46 20.48 -2.57 -3.15
N VAL A 47 21.26 -3.63 -3.36
CA VAL A 47 22.04 -4.26 -2.28
C VAL A 47 23.38 -3.56 -2.16
N GLY A 48 23.69 -3.13 -0.93
CA GLY A 48 24.98 -2.55 -0.55
C GLY A 48 25.99 -3.61 -0.16
N SER A 49 25.64 -4.55 0.72
CA SER A 49 26.56 -5.63 1.10
C SER A 49 25.86 -6.88 1.62
N VAL A 50 26.61 -7.99 1.60
CA VAL A 50 26.23 -9.27 2.23
C VAL A 50 27.36 -9.76 3.13
N SER A 51 27.11 -9.84 4.43
CA SER A 51 28.06 -10.36 5.42
C SER A 51 27.41 -11.46 6.26
N GLY A 52 27.80 -12.71 6.00
CA GLY A 52 27.06 -13.87 6.51
C GLY A 52 25.62 -13.83 6.00
N ASN A 53 24.66 -13.84 6.93
CA ASN A 53 23.22 -13.77 6.65
C ASN A 53 22.66 -12.34 6.76
N VAL A 54 23.53 -11.33 6.87
CA VAL A 54 23.12 -9.93 6.99
C VAL A 54 23.23 -9.25 5.63
N VAL A 55 22.12 -8.68 5.17
CA VAL A 55 22.04 -7.90 3.93
C VAL A 55 21.80 -6.44 4.29
N HIS A 56 22.66 -5.56 3.78
CA HIS A 56 22.43 -4.12 3.79
C HIS A 56 21.88 -3.70 2.43
N ALA A 57 20.74 -3.01 2.43
CA ALA A 57 20.08 -2.59 1.20
C ALA A 57 19.55 -1.16 1.29
N ALA A 58 19.39 -0.51 0.14
CA ALA A 58 18.79 0.80 -0.01
C ALA A 58 17.47 0.65 -0.77
N VAL A 59 16.34 1.01 -0.15
CA VAL A 59 15.06 1.10 -0.85
C VAL A 59 14.81 2.55 -1.22
N THR A 60 14.86 2.86 -2.51
CA THR A 60 14.71 4.22 -3.03
C THR A 60 13.29 4.43 -3.53
N PHE A 61 12.72 5.57 -3.16
CA PHE A 61 11.49 6.12 -3.68
C PHE A 61 11.81 7.41 -4.40
N ASP A 62 11.51 7.47 -5.69
CA ASP A 62 11.57 8.70 -6.48
C ASP A 62 10.14 9.21 -6.65
N VAL A 63 9.79 10.24 -5.89
CA VAL A 63 8.46 10.85 -5.88
C VAL A 63 8.45 12.04 -6.84
N GLU A 64 7.52 12.02 -7.81
CA GLU A 64 7.36 13.08 -8.79
C GLU A 64 7.06 14.43 -8.14
N SER A 65 7.50 15.52 -8.78
CA SER A 65 7.22 16.88 -8.29
C SER A 65 5.71 17.13 -8.13
N GLY A 66 5.33 17.75 -7.01
CA GLY A 66 3.92 17.96 -6.65
C GLY A 66 3.25 16.77 -5.97
N TRP A 67 3.96 15.65 -5.81
CA TRP A 67 3.51 14.47 -5.09
C TRP A 67 4.31 14.23 -3.80
N HIS A 68 3.74 13.44 -2.91
CA HIS A 68 4.38 12.97 -1.68
C HIS A 68 3.87 11.59 -1.26
N ILE A 69 4.65 10.93 -0.39
CA ILE A 69 4.23 9.74 0.36
C ILE A 69 4.22 10.04 1.85
N CYS A 70 3.36 9.41 2.62
CA CYS A 70 3.36 9.58 4.08
C CYS A 70 4.49 8.78 4.74
N ALA A 71 5.06 9.32 5.82
CA ALA A 71 6.05 8.62 6.63
C ALA A 71 5.44 7.43 7.41
N LYS A 72 6.29 6.68 8.13
CA LYS A 72 5.85 5.58 9.01
C LYS A 72 4.78 6.03 10.01
N GLU A 73 4.98 7.20 10.59
CA GLU A 73 4.03 7.87 11.47
C GLU A 73 3.44 9.04 10.69
N PRO A 74 2.26 8.87 10.05
CA PRO A 74 1.78 9.81 9.04
C PRO A 74 1.25 11.12 9.62
N GLY A 75 0.99 11.19 10.94
CA GLY A 75 0.37 12.34 11.60
C GLY A 75 -1.17 12.21 11.63
N ASP A 76 -1.86 13.33 11.44
CA ASP A 76 -3.33 13.42 11.53
C ASP A 76 -4.03 12.78 10.32
N THR A 77 -3.38 12.78 9.16
CA THR A 77 -3.95 12.24 7.93
C THR A 77 -2.92 11.47 7.12
N GLY A 78 -3.39 10.47 6.36
CA GLY A 78 -2.57 9.70 5.44
C GLY A 78 -2.52 8.21 5.77
N MET A 79 -2.06 7.43 4.79
CA MET A 79 -1.80 6.00 4.97
C MET A 79 -0.28 5.81 5.10
N PRO A 80 0.20 5.19 6.19
CA PRO A 80 1.62 5.07 6.43
C PRO A 80 2.32 4.30 5.31
N THR A 81 3.58 4.65 5.04
CA THR A 81 4.45 3.74 4.29
C THR A 81 4.80 2.56 5.17
N VAL A 82 4.58 1.35 4.67
CA VAL A 82 4.81 0.09 5.39
C VAL A 82 5.67 -0.82 4.52
N PHE A 83 6.75 -1.33 5.12
CA PHE A 83 7.58 -2.38 4.55
C PHE A 83 7.26 -3.70 5.23
N SER A 84 7.09 -4.77 4.47
CA SER A 84 6.93 -6.12 5.01
C SER A 84 7.63 -7.17 4.15
N PHE A 85 8.00 -8.26 4.80
CA PHE A 85 8.71 -9.39 4.23
C PHE A 85 7.99 -10.67 4.63
N GLU A 86 8.17 -11.73 3.85
CA GLU A 86 7.74 -13.07 4.26
C GLU A 86 8.69 -13.59 5.35
N SER A 87 8.12 -14.12 6.44
CA SER A 87 8.91 -14.52 7.63
C SER A 87 9.85 -15.72 7.38
N GLU A 88 9.56 -16.52 6.35
CA GLU A 88 10.43 -17.64 5.95
C GLU A 88 11.70 -17.14 5.24
N GLU A 89 11.67 -15.95 4.66
CA GLU A 89 12.79 -15.36 3.91
C GLU A 89 13.64 -14.44 4.81
N VAL A 90 13.00 -13.70 5.72
CA VAL A 90 13.63 -12.70 6.58
C VAL A 90 13.25 -12.95 8.05
N LYS A 91 14.27 -13.22 8.88
CA LYS A 91 14.11 -13.46 10.32
C LYS A 91 13.89 -12.17 11.10
N GLU A 92 14.65 -11.14 10.75
CA GLU A 92 14.57 -9.81 11.36
C GLU A 92 14.93 -8.75 10.31
N TYR A 93 14.32 -7.58 10.41
CA TYR A 93 14.74 -6.44 9.62
C TYR A 93 14.63 -5.14 10.41
N THR A 94 15.52 -4.20 10.11
CA THR A 94 15.41 -2.82 10.55
C THR A 94 15.36 -1.90 9.35
N VAL A 95 14.53 -0.86 9.46
CA VAL A 95 14.42 0.22 8.48
C VAL A 95 14.87 1.49 9.17
N HIS A 96 15.88 2.15 8.62
CA HIS A 96 16.21 3.51 8.98
C HIS A 96 15.23 4.45 8.25
N TRP A 97 14.53 5.27 9.04
CA TRP A 97 13.56 6.26 8.54
C TRP A 97 14.23 7.63 8.56
N PRO A 98 14.61 8.18 7.39
CA PRO A 98 15.20 9.52 7.34
C PRO A 98 14.23 10.56 7.85
N LYS A 99 14.74 11.75 8.18
CA LYS A 99 13.89 12.87 8.58
C LYS A 99 12.86 13.22 7.50
N HIS A 100 11.58 13.22 7.89
CA HIS A 100 10.47 13.64 7.03
C HIS A 100 10.22 15.15 7.12
N SER A 101 9.47 15.68 6.15
CA SER A 101 8.88 17.02 6.23
C SER A 101 7.49 16.97 6.85
N GLU A 102 6.92 18.12 7.19
CA GLU A 102 5.53 18.26 7.65
C GLU A 102 4.74 19.10 6.63
N ILE A 103 3.57 18.62 6.21
CA ILE A 103 2.55 19.40 5.50
C ILE A 103 1.47 19.78 6.51
N VAL A 104 0.99 21.02 6.43
CA VAL A 104 -0.07 21.54 7.30
C VAL A 104 -1.27 21.96 6.47
N ASP A 105 -2.37 21.24 6.63
CA ASP A 105 -3.63 21.51 5.96
C ASP A 105 -4.64 22.13 6.92
N LYS A 106 -5.45 23.07 6.40
CA LYS A 106 -6.55 23.69 7.15
C LYS A 106 -7.87 23.13 6.65
N ALA A 107 -8.53 22.34 7.49
CA ALA A 107 -9.85 21.77 7.21
C ALA A 107 -10.87 22.36 8.19
N ALA A 108 -11.71 23.27 7.69
CA ALA A 108 -12.66 24.04 8.50
C ALA A 108 -12.00 24.75 9.69
N ASP A 109 -12.31 24.33 10.92
CA ASP A 109 -11.76 24.85 12.17
C ASP A 109 -10.56 24.05 12.70
N LYS A 110 -10.07 23.06 11.95
CA LYS A 110 -8.95 22.19 12.33
C LYS A 110 -7.71 22.47 11.52
N THR A 111 -6.57 22.34 12.19
CA THR A 111 -5.24 22.25 11.56
C THR A 111 -4.83 20.78 11.60
N LEU A 112 -4.58 20.21 10.44
CA LEU A 112 -4.13 18.83 10.25
C LEU A 112 -2.66 18.86 9.84
N LYS A 113 -1.86 17.98 10.44
CA LYS A 113 -0.43 17.86 10.19
C LYS A 113 -0.12 16.48 9.67
N SER A 114 0.63 16.40 8.57
CA SER A 114 1.04 15.15 7.98
C SER A 114 2.54 15.09 7.76
N ASN A 115 3.15 13.99 8.16
CA ASN A 115 4.57 13.72 8.00
C ASN A 115 4.80 13.03 6.67
N VAL A 116 5.62 13.62 5.80
CA VAL A 116 5.71 13.20 4.40
C VAL A 116 7.14 13.22 3.86
N TYR A 117 7.34 12.46 2.78
CA TYR A 117 8.51 12.53 1.93
C TYR A 117 8.10 13.00 0.52
N SER A 118 8.89 13.91 -0.05
CA SER A 118 8.75 14.44 -1.40
C SER A 118 10.11 14.40 -2.10
N GLY A 119 10.11 14.33 -3.43
CA GLY A 119 11.34 14.10 -4.19
C GLY A 119 11.89 12.69 -3.94
N THR A 120 13.21 12.55 -3.94
CA THR A 120 13.85 11.27 -3.62
C THR A 120 13.93 11.07 -2.12
N VAL A 121 13.54 9.89 -1.64
CA VAL A 121 13.84 9.38 -0.29
C VAL A 121 14.42 7.98 -0.39
N VAL A 122 15.47 7.70 0.39
CA VAL A 122 16.05 6.35 0.49
C VAL A 122 15.86 5.86 1.91
N PHE A 123 15.40 4.62 2.04
CA PHE A 123 15.26 3.92 3.31
C PHE A 123 16.37 2.86 3.42
N PRO A 124 17.45 3.15 4.15
CA PRO A 124 18.45 2.14 4.46
C PRO A 124 17.84 1.00 5.28
N MET A 125 18.14 -0.23 4.89
CA MET A 125 17.65 -1.44 5.56
C MET A 125 18.81 -2.34 5.95
N LYS A 126 18.64 -3.01 7.08
CA LYS A 126 19.43 -4.18 7.48
C LYS A 126 18.47 -5.35 7.61
N LEU A 127 18.72 -6.42 6.86
CA LEU A 127 17.93 -7.64 6.88
C LEU A 127 18.80 -8.78 7.42
N GLU A 128 18.26 -9.60 8.31
CA GLU A 128 18.79 -10.92 8.62
C GLU A 128 17.97 -11.95 7.82
N VAL A 129 18.56 -12.47 6.76
CA VAL A 129 17.91 -13.43 5.86
C VAL A 129 18.07 -14.86 6.36
N ALA A 130 17.15 -15.75 5.99
CA ALA A 130 17.32 -17.18 6.22
C ALA A 130 18.49 -17.75 5.39
N GLU A 131 18.97 -18.93 5.77
CA GLU A 131 20.06 -19.61 5.05
C GLU A 131 19.62 -19.95 3.61
N ASP A 132 20.56 -19.88 2.66
CA ASP A 132 20.38 -20.19 1.24
C ASP A 132 19.32 -19.35 0.47
N VAL A 133 18.77 -18.28 1.08
CA VAL A 133 17.84 -17.37 0.41
C VAL A 133 18.57 -16.51 -0.61
N ARG A 134 18.23 -16.68 -1.90
CA ARG A 134 18.80 -15.90 -3.01
C ARG A 134 17.92 -14.74 -3.48
N HIS A 135 16.63 -14.79 -3.14
CA HIS A 135 15.65 -13.78 -3.50
C HIS A 135 14.75 -13.53 -2.30
N VAL A 136 14.64 -12.27 -1.88
CA VAL A 136 13.71 -11.83 -0.84
C VAL A 136 12.63 -10.96 -1.48
N LYS A 137 11.37 -11.23 -1.19
CA LYS A 137 10.24 -10.39 -1.57
C LYS A 137 10.01 -9.31 -0.52
N LEU A 138 10.14 -8.06 -0.96
CA LEU A 138 9.80 -6.89 -0.18
C LEU A 138 8.46 -6.35 -0.67
N ASN A 139 7.44 -6.44 0.18
CA ASN A 139 6.15 -5.79 -0.05
C ASN A 139 6.22 -4.37 0.52
N VAL A 140 5.85 -3.39 -0.28
CA VAL A 140 5.75 -2.00 0.16
C VAL A 140 4.37 -1.46 -0.15
N SER A 141 3.67 -0.97 0.88
CA SER A 141 2.40 -0.28 0.74
C SER A 141 2.53 1.17 1.22
N PHE A 142 1.95 2.09 0.48
CA PHE A 142 2.01 3.52 0.75
C PHE A 142 0.88 4.24 0.03
N ALA A 143 0.59 5.49 0.39
CA ALA A 143 -0.27 6.36 -0.42
C ALA A 143 0.60 7.33 -1.21
N ALA A 144 0.37 7.44 -2.52
CA ALA A 144 0.88 8.53 -3.34
C ALA A 144 -0.16 9.66 -3.32
N CYS A 145 0.20 10.82 -2.78
CA CYS A 145 -0.70 11.95 -2.59
C CYS A 145 -0.26 13.15 -3.42
N GLY A 146 -1.20 13.67 -4.22
CA GLY A 146 -1.07 14.91 -4.99
C GLY A 146 -2.39 15.68 -4.91
N PRO A 147 -3.13 15.89 -6.02
CA PRO A 147 -4.51 16.39 -5.96
C PRO A 147 -5.47 15.47 -5.19
N SER A 148 -5.15 14.18 -5.15
CA SER A 148 -5.83 13.14 -4.38
C SER A 148 -4.80 12.12 -3.87
N CYS A 149 -5.14 11.38 -2.82
CA CYS A 149 -4.33 10.28 -2.32
C CYS A 149 -4.79 8.95 -2.91
N VAL A 150 -3.85 8.21 -3.50
CA VAL A 150 -4.09 6.90 -4.10
C VAL A 150 -3.25 5.85 -3.38
N PRO A 151 -3.86 4.87 -2.71
CA PRO A 151 -3.16 3.71 -2.16
C PRO A 151 -2.41 2.94 -3.25
N GLN A 152 -1.17 2.58 -2.98
CA GLN A 152 -0.32 1.80 -3.87
C GLN A 152 0.36 0.68 -3.10
N SER A 153 0.52 -0.45 -3.80
CA SER A 153 1.34 -1.57 -3.35
C SER A 153 2.39 -1.89 -4.42
N ARG A 154 3.60 -2.22 -3.98
CA ARG A 154 4.72 -2.65 -4.82
C ARG A 154 5.32 -3.91 -4.22
N VAL A 155 5.73 -4.84 -5.08
CA VAL A 155 6.53 -5.99 -4.70
C VAL A 155 7.88 -5.81 -5.36
N LEU A 156 8.91 -5.60 -4.55
CA LEU A 156 10.30 -5.51 -4.97
C LEU A 156 10.98 -6.85 -4.69
N THR A 157 11.90 -7.24 -5.56
CA THR A 157 12.74 -8.43 -5.35
C THR A 157 14.14 -7.98 -5.01
N ILE A 158 14.59 -8.32 -3.80
CA ILE A 158 15.97 -8.17 -3.39
C ILE A 158 16.71 -9.42 -3.82
N ASN A 159 17.54 -9.30 -4.86
CA ASN A 159 18.45 -10.36 -5.27
C ASN A 159 19.63 -10.36 -4.31
N VAL A 160 19.74 -11.38 -3.46
CA VAL A 160 20.80 -11.50 -2.46
C VAL A 160 22.04 -12.08 -3.15
N PRO A 161 23.13 -11.31 -3.29
CA PRO A 161 24.36 -11.79 -3.90
C PRO A 161 25.10 -12.79 -2.99
N GLU A 162 26.20 -13.34 -3.49
CA GLU A 162 27.06 -14.25 -2.72
C GLU A 162 27.68 -13.56 -1.49
N GLN A 163 28.07 -14.36 -0.50
CA GLN A 163 28.73 -13.87 0.71
C GLN A 163 29.96 -13.03 0.37
N GLY A 164 30.12 -11.90 1.05
CA GLY A 164 31.23 -10.97 0.83
C GLY A 164 31.01 -10.00 -0.33
N PHE A 165 29.82 -10.00 -0.95
CA PHE A 165 29.44 -8.97 -1.89
C PHE A 165 29.44 -7.59 -1.24
N GLU A 166 29.98 -6.60 -1.95
CA GLU A 166 29.94 -5.19 -1.59
C GLU A 166 29.74 -4.32 -2.84
N ASN A 167 28.95 -3.27 -2.70
CA ASN A 167 28.76 -2.21 -3.67
C ASN A 167 28.98 -0.88 -2.96
N SER A 168 30.17 -0.30 -3.12
CA SER A 168 30.57 0.92 -2.42
C SER A 168 29.63 2.10 -2.70
N ALA A 169 29.14 2.26 -3.93
CA ALA A 169 28.23 3.35 -4.27
C ALA A 169 26.88 3.25 -3.54
N VAL A 170 26.38 2.03 -3.32
CA VAL A 170 25.14 1.81 -2.55
C VAL A 170 25.40 1.94 -1.05
N LEU A 171 26.57 1.52 -0.56
CA LEU A 171 26.97 1.73 0.83
C LEU A 171 27.12 3.23 1.17
N ASP A 172 27.76 4.00 0.29
CA ASP A 172 27.87 5.46 0.42
C ASP A 172 26.49 6.12 0.45
N LEU A 173 25.56 5.67 -0.42
CA LEU A 173 24.17 6.13 -0.41
C LEU A 173 23.45 5.77 0.89
N ILE A 174 23.66 4.55 1.40
CA ILE A 174 23.09 4.08 2.67
C ILE A 174 23.56 4.98 3.82
N ASP A 175 24.85 5.29 3.87
CA ASP A 175 25.44 6.07 4.94
C ASP A 175 25.03 7.55 4.84
N GLU A 176 24.99 8.13 3.64
CA GLU A 176 24.44 9.48 3.41
C GLU A 176 23.02 9.61 3.98
N TRP A 177 22.15 8.63 3.71
CA TRP A 177 20.75 8.69 4.11
C TRP A 177 20.48 8.31 5.56
N LYS A 178 21.43 7.66 6.25
CA LYS A 178 21.38 7.48 7.70
C LYS A 178 21.60 8.78 8.48
N ASP A 179 22.30 9.73 7.86
CA ASP A 179 22.68 11.00 8.49
C ASP A 179 21.68 12.13 8.22
N ARG A 180 20.59 11.87 7.49
CA ARG A 180 19.61 12.87 7.03
C ARG A 180 18.36 13.05 7.90
#